data_AF-A0A137QX51-F1
#
_entry.id   AF-A0A137QX51-F1
#
_cell.length_a   1.000
_cell.length_b   1.000
_cell.length_c   1.000
_cell.angle_alpha   90.00
_cell.angle_beta   90.00
_cell.angle_gamma   90.00
#
_symmetry.space_group_name_H-M   'P 1'
#
loop_
_entity.id
_entity.type
_entity.pdbx_description
1 polymer ?
#
loop_
_entity_poly.entity_id
_entity_poly.type
_entity_poly.pdbx_seq_one_letter_code
_entity_poly.pdbx_strand_id
1 'polypeptide(L)' 'MGILVKPVDKPFKVFNADGTPSGHKPITHFTSITLNTQGHKEQVKAVVTTLDSADIFLGHNWLVHHNPKIN' A
#
# COMPACT_ATOMS: atom_id res chain seq x y z
N MET A 1 10.34 -15.28 8.74
CA MET A 1 10.68 -15.02 7.33
C MET A 1 10.21 -13.62 6.98
N GLY A 2 11.14 -12.71 6.63
CA GLY A 2 10.80 -11.32 6.34
C GLY A 2 10.24 -11.13 4.93
N ILE A 3 9.54 -10.01 4.70
CA ILE A 3 9.10 -9.58 3.37
C ILE A 3 10.32 -9.02 2.63
N LEU A 4 10.54 -9.44 1.37
CA LEU A 4 11.59 -8.86 0.53
C LEU A 4 11.19 -7.44 0.12
N VAL A 5 11.99 -6.45 0.49
CA VAL A 5 11.77 -5.04 0.14
C VAL A 5 12.85 -4.56 -0.83
N LYS A 6 12.48 -3.63 -1.72
CA LYS A 6 13.37 -2.99 -2.69
C LYS A 6 13.30 -1.47 -2.49
N PRO A 7 14.43 -0.74 -2.64
CA PRO A 7 14.42 0.71 -2.51
C PRO A 7 13.64 1.35 -3.67
N VAL A 8 13.02 2.51 -3.42
CA VAL A 8 12.49 3.38 -4.47
C VAL A 8 13.60 4.31 -5.00
N ASP A 9 13.48 4.77 -6.24
CA ASP A 9 14.49 5.65 -6.87
C ASP A 9 14.63 7.00 -6.14
N LYS A 10 13.51 7.53 -5.64
CA LYS A 10 13.47 8.78 -4.90
C LYS A 10 12.48 8.68 -3.73
N PRO A 11 12.90 8.92 -2.48
CA PRO A 11 11.99 8.95 -1.35
C PRO A 11 10.88 9.99 -1.51
N PHE A 12 9.66 9.67 -1.11
CA PHE A 12 8.51 10.56 -1.21
C PHE A 12 7.63 10.51 0.04
N LYS A 13 6.92 11.60 0.32
CA LYS A 13 5.95 11.67 1.41
C LYS A 13 4.61 11.15 0.92
N VAL A 14 3.91 10.42 1.78
CA VAL A 14 2.51 10.07 1.61
C VAL A 14 1.73 10.75 2.73
N PHE A 15 0.49 11.11 2.43
CA PHE A 15 -0.42 11.79 3.35
C PHE A 15 -1.68 10.95 3.47
N ASN A 16 -2.25 10.92 4.67
CA ASN A 16 -3.56 10.35 4.95
C ASN A 16 -4.64 11.19 4.28
N ALA A 17 -5.87 10.66 4.24
CA ALA A 17 -7.00 11.35 3.61
C ALA A 17 -7.34 12.71 4.26
N ASP A 18 -7.00 12.88 5.54
CA ASP A 18 -7.15 14.14 6.28
C ASP A 18 -6.00 15.14 6.06
N GLY A 19 -5.02 14.79 5.22
CA GLY A 19 -3.84 15.60 4.92
C GLY A 19 -2.71 15.49 5.94
N THR A 20 -2.87 14.71 7.00
CA THR A 20 -1.76 14.43 7.93
C THR A 20 -0.71 13.53 7.28
N PRO A 21 0.60 13.66 7.60
CA PRO A 21 1.62 12.76 7.06
C PRO A 21 1.36 11.31 7.44
N SER A 22 1.49 10.38 6.48
CA SER A 22 1.41 8.95 6.76
C SER A 22 2.72 8.49 7.43
N GLY A 23 2.77 8.56 8.74
CA GLY A 23 3.96 8.27 9.55
C GLY A 23 5.00 9.40 9.55
N HIS A 24 6.06 9.19 10.33
CA HIS A 24 7.09 10.22 10.59
C HIS A 24 8.21 10.29 9.54
N LYS A 25 8.29 9.32 8.61
CA LYS A 25 9.38 9.20 7.64
C LYS A 25 8.84 9.07 6.21
N PRO A 26 9.58 9.56 5.20
CA PRO A 26 9.24 9.31 3.80
C PRO A 26 9.21 7.81 3.48
N ILE A 27 8.41 7.45 2.49
CA ILE A 27 8.47 6.13 1.87
C ILE A 27 9.81 5.99 1.17
N THR A 28 10.50 4.89 1.45
CA THR A 28 11.83 4.58 0.89
C THR A 28 11.89 3.23 0.21
N HIS A 29 10.89 2.36 0.41
CA HIS A 29 10.89 1.00 -0.08
C HIS A 29 9.53 0.59 -0.62
N PHE A 30 9.54 -0.39 -1.50
CA PHE A 30 8.36 -1.11 -1.96
C PHE A 30 8.61 -2.62 -1.93
N THR A 31 7.54 -3.39 -2.01
CA THR A 31 7.57 -4.85 -2.14
C THR A 31 6.53 -5.30 -3.16
N SER A 32 6.75 -6.46 -3.77
CA SER A 32 5.72 -7.12 -4.59
C SER A 32 4.97 -8.10 -3.70
N ILE A 33 3.66 -7.96 -3.63
CA ILE A 33 2.78 -8.89 -2.92
C ILE A 33 1.80 -9.53 -3.89
N THR A 34 1.40 -10.76 -3.59
CA THR A 34 0.26 -11.40 -4.26
C THR A 34 -0.98 -11.10 -3.45
N LEU A 35 -1.89 -10.29 -4.01
CA LEU A 35 -3.18 -10.00 -3.40
C LEU A 35 -4.18 -11.05 -3.90
N ASN A 36 -4.88 -11.72 -2.97
CA ASN A 36 -5.91 -12.70 -3.27
C ASN A 36 -7.23 -12.24 -2.68
N THR A 37 -8.19 -11.89 -3.54
CA THR A 37 -9.51 -11.42 -3.16
C THR A 37 -10.58 -12.24 -3.87
N GLN A 38 -11.37 -13.01 -3.11
CA GLN A 38 -12.52 -13.78 -3.62
C GLN A 38 -12.24 -14.58 -4.91
N GLY A 39 -11.06 -15.19 -5.04
CA GLY A 39 -10.67 -15.98 -6.22
C GLY A 39 -9.91 -15.19 -7.30
N HIS A 40 -9.86 -13.86 -7.21
CA HIS A 40 -8.99 -13.02 -8.02
C HIS A 40 -7.61 -12.90 -7.38
N LYS A 41 -6.57 -13.33 -8.09
CA LYS A 41 -5.17 -13.21 -7.67
C LYS A 41 -4.43 -12.27 -8.60
N GLU A 42 -3.73 -11.30 -8.03
CA GLU A 42 -2.90 -10.37 -8.79
C GLU A 42 -1.62 -10.05 -8.03
N GLN A 43 -0.57 -9.67 -8.77
CA GLN A 43 0.62 -9.09 -8.17
C GLN A 43 0.50 -7.58 -8.15
N VAL A 44 0.69 -6.98 -6.97
CA VAL A 44 0.70 -5.53 -6.79
C VAL A 44 2.02 -5.09 -6.15
N LYS A 45 2.48 -3.90 -6.57
CA LYS A 45 3.59 -3.22 -5.90
C LYS A 45 3.02 -2.41 -4.74
N ALA A 46 3.39 -2.77 -3.51
CA ALA A 46 3.00 -2.06 -2.31
C ALA A 46 4.17 -1.23 -1.80
N VAL A 47 3.92 0.03 -1.46
CA VAL A 47 4.89 0.85 -0.71
C VAL A 47 4.95 0.37 0.74
N VAL A 48 6.13 0.42 1.34
CA VAL A 48 6.35 -0.07 2.71
C VAL A 48 6.53 1.10 3.65
N THR A 49 5.75 1.10 4.73
CA THR A 49 5.85 2.05 5.83
C THR A 49 5.44 1.37 7.14
N THR A 50 5.71 2.02 8.26
CA THR A 50 5.20 1.60 9.57
C THR A 50 3.70 1.94 9.64
N LEU A 51 2.88 0.94 9.95
CA LEU A 51 1.44 1.07 10.12
C LEU A 51 1.07 0.71 11.56
N ASP A 52 0.12 1.44 12.14
CA ASP A 52 -0.29 1.24 13.55
C ASP A 52 -1.51 0.32 13.69
N SER A 53 -2.47 0.40 12.76
CA SER A 53 -3.81 -0.18 12.94
C SER A 53 -4.17 -1.30 11.95
N ALA A 54 -3.31 -1.59 10.98
CA ALA A 54 -3.59 -2.58 9.93
C ALA A 54 -2.29 -3.13 9.32
N ASP A 55 -2.36 -4.33 8.76
CA ASP A 55 -1.24 -4.95 8.03
C ASP A 55 -1.05 -4.33 6.63
N ILE A 56 -2.14 -3.88 6.00
CA ILE A 56 -2.13 -3.27 4.67
C ILE A 56 -3.27 -2.26 4.51
N PHE A 57 -2.97 -1.14 3.85
CA PHE A 57 -3.99 -0.23 3.31
C PHE A 57 -4.02 -0.35 1.79
N LEU A 58 -5.22 -0.58 1.24
CA LEU A 58 -5.45 -0.56 -0.21
C LEU A 58 -5.86 0.85 -0.63
N GLY A 59 -5.17 1.39 -1.63
CA GLY A 59 -5.45 2.73 -2.14
C GLY A 59 -6.84 2.82 -2.77
N HIS A 60 -7.44 4.02 -2.75
CA HIS A 60 -8.76 4.27 -3.34
C HIS A 60 -8.85 3.89 -4.82
N ASN A 61 -7.80 4.14 -5.61
CA ASN A 61 -7.77 3.76 -7.03
C ASN A 61 -7.88 2.24 -7.25
N TRP A 62 -7.27 1.45 -6.35
CA TRP A 62 -7.39 0.00 -6.38
C TRP A 62 -8.83 -0.42 -6.06
N LEU A 63 -9.42 0.16 -5.00
CA LEU A 63 -10.81 -0.11 -4.61
C LEU A 63 -11.80 0.24 -5.72
N VAL A 64 -11.68 1.39 -6.37
CA VAL A 64 -12.57 1.81 -7.47
C VAL A 64 -12.47 0.87 -8.67
N HIS A 65 -11.28 0.36 -8.98
CA HIS A 65 -11.09 -0.54 -10.12
C HIS A 65 -11.70 -1.92 -9.86
N HIS A 66 -11.45 -2.49 -8.68
CA HIS A 66 -11.80 -3.88 -8.38
C HIS A 66 -13.15 -4.04 -7.67
N ASN A 67 -13.63 -3.00 -7.00
CA ASN A 67 -14.94 -2.95 -6.35
C ASN A 67 -15.62 -1.58 -6.56
N PRO A 68 -16.04 -1.24 -7.79
CA PRO A 68 -16.58 0.08 -8.13
C PRO A 68 -17.89 0.44 -7.40
N LYS A 69 -18.56 -0.53 -6.78
CA LYS A 69 -19.74 -0.33 -5.93
C LYS A 69 -19.40 -0.74 -4.50
N ILE A 70 -19.18 0.24 -3.64
CA ILE A 70 -19.09 0.02 -2.20
C ILE A 70 -20.53 0.05 -1.66
N ASN A 71 -20.97 -1.04 -1.04
CA ASN A 71 -22.28 -1.14 -0.38
C ASN A 71 -22.16 -0.77 1.11
#